data_AF-A0AAU4CGI2-F1
#
_entry.id   AF-A0AAU4CGI2-F1
#
_cell.length_a   1.000
_cell.length_b   1.000
_cell.length_c   1.000
_cell.angle_alpha   90.00
_cell.angle_beta   90.00
_cell.angle_gamma   90.00
#
_symmetry.space_group_name_H-M   'P 1'
#
loop_
_entity.id
_entity.type
_entity.pdbx_description
1 polymer ?
#
loop_
_entity_poly.entity_id
_entity_poly.type
_entity_poly.pdbx_seq_one_letter_code
_entity_poly.pdbx_strand_id
1 'polypeptide(L)'
;MPVTAARPIVLRAAERERLKKMAYGHKTEHRLRMRAQVVLHAARERSNARIARETGLHLDTVRCWRGRFVEHGPAGLSDRERSGRPPSFTALQVAQVKALACRLPAESGVPLARWSCPELAREVVAQAIACSVCASTVRRWLTDDALKPWQHQSWIFITDPGFRTKAERVLGLYARTWRGVRLGEDEYVIRADEKTSIQARCRGHPTLAPGQARAMRVNHTYGRGGALAYLAAYDVHAAKVSGRTEPRTGIDPFMNLVAQVMSTEPCASAKRVFWIVDNGSSHRGKKAADRLAAAFPNAVMVHTPCILRG
;
A
#
# COMPACT_ATOMS: atom_id res chain seq x y z
N MET A 1 -24.02 64.69 -4.11
CA MET A 1 -23.26 63.48 -4.47
C MET A 1 -24.10 62.66 -5.42
N PRO A 2 -23.72 62.47 -6.70
CA PRO A 2 -24.51 61.68 -7.63
C PRO A 2 -24.60 60.24 -7.13
N VAL A 3 -25.81 59.70 -7.03
CA VAL A 3 -26.02 58.30 -6.66
C VAL A 3 -25.54 57.46 -7.83
N THR A 4 -24.35 56.87 -7.72
CA THR A 4 -23.80 55.98 -8.75
C THR A 4 -24.79 54.85 -9.02
N ALA A 5 -25.44 54.88 -10.18
CA ALA A 5 -26.40 53.86 -10.57
C ALA A 5 -25.70 52.49 -10.59
N ALA A 6 -26.31 51.51 -9.94
CA ALA A 6 -25.74 50.18 -9.86
C ALA A 6 -25.72 49.53 -11.26
N ARG A 7 -24.56 49.02 -11.70
CA ARG A 7 -24.37 48.45 -13.05
C ARG A 7 -25.45 47.40 -13.36
N PRO A 8 -26.14 47.48 -14.52
CA PRO A 8 -27.16 46.51 -14.90
C PRO A 8 -26.53 45.13 -15.10
N ILE A 9 -27.20 44.08 -14.63
CA ILE A 9 -26.76 42.70 -14.82
C ILE A 9 -27.61 42.09 -15.93
N VAL A 10 -26.99 41.82 -17.08
CA VAL A 10 -27.60 41.08 -18.19
C VAL A 10 -27.13 39.64 -18.10
N LEU A 11 -28.05 38.70 -17.83
CA LEU A 11 -27.73 37.28 -17.73
C LEU A 11 -27.93 36.58 -19.08
N ARG A 12 -26.93 35.81 -19.52
CA ARG A 12 -27.12 34.86 -20.63
C ARG A 12 -28.06 33.74 -20.21
N ALA A 13 -28.73 33.09 -21.17
CA ALA A 13 -29.67 31.99 -20.88
C ALA A 13 -29.04 30.89 -20.02
N ALA A 14 -27.80 30.48 -20.34
CA ALA A 14 -27.06 29.48 -19.58
C ALA A 14 -26.73 29.91 -18.15
N GLU A 15 -26.42 31.19 -17.92
CA GLU A 15 -26.12 31.73 -16.58
C GLU A 15 -27.37 31.86 -15.73
N ARG A 16 -28.47 32.28 -16.35
CA ARG A 16 -29.78 32.36 -15.70
C ARG A 16 -30.28 31.00 -15.23
N GLU A 17 -30.14 29.96 -16.06
CA GLU A 17 -30.49 28.59 -15.66
C GLU A 17 -29.62 28.06 -14.54
N ARG A 18 -28.29 28.29 -14.59
CA ARG A 18 -27.38 27.94 -13.48
C ARG A 18 -27.75 28.63 -12.17
N LEU A 19 -28.03 29.94 -12.21
CA LEU A 19 -28.41 30.72 -11.04
C LEU A 19 -29.77 30.31 -10.47
N LYS A 20 -30.77 30.00 -11.32
CA LYS A 20 -32.06 29.46 -10.87
C LYS A 20 -31.87 28.11 -10.16
N LYS A 21 -31.06 27.22 -10.73
CA LYS A 21 -30.76 25.92 -10.11
C LYS A 21 -30.10 26.08 -8.74
N MET A 22 -29.23 27.08 -8.57
CA MET A 22 -28.62 27.41 -7.27
C MET A 22 -29.60 28.11 -6.29
N ALA A 23 -30.48 28.98 -6.80
CA ALA A 23 -31.41 29.76 -5.98
C ALA A 23 -32.64 28.97 -5.50
N TYR A 24 -33.00 27.91 -6.20
CA TYR A 24 -34.18 27.07 -5.92
C TYR A 24 -33.85 25.59 -5.71
N GLY A 25 -32.57 25.22 -5.73
CA GLY A 25 -32.13 23.85 -5.49
C GLY A 25 -32.31 23.43 -4.03
N HIS A 26 -33.00 22.32 -3.80
CA HIS A 26 -33.22 21.77 -2.45
C HIS A 26 -31.95 21.29 -1.75
N LYS A 27 -30.88 21.01 -2.50
CA LYS A 27 -29.57 20.57 -1.98
C LYS A 27 -28.52 21.69 -1.94
N THR A 28 -28.87 22.92 -2.31
CA THR A 28 -27.90 24.02 -2.34
C THR A 28 -27.77 24.67 -0.98
N GLU A 29 -26.53 24.90 -0.53
CA GLU A 29 -26.25 25.60 0.72
C GLU A 29 -26.97 26.95 0.77
N HIS A 30 -27.60 27.25 1.91
CA HIS A 30 -28.39 28.47 2.11
C HIS A 30 -27.63 29.74 1.70
N ARG A 31 -26.33 29.82 2.00
CA ARG A 31 -25.49 30.98 1.66
C ARG A 31 -25.35 31.19 0.15
N LEU A 32 -25.14 30.13 -0.63
CA LEU A 32 -25.06 30.20 -2.09
C LEU A 32 -26.42 30.50 -2.71
N ARG A 33 -27.50 29.96 -2.13
CA ARG A 33 -28.87 30.26 -2.50
C ARG A 33 -29.18 31.76 -2.39
N MET A 34 -28.84 32.37 -1.25
CA MET A 34 -29.03 33.80 -1.01
C MET A 34 -28.22 34.67 -2.00
N ARG A 35 -26.97 34.28 -2.30
CA ARG A 35 -26.12 34.99 -3.28
C ARG A 35 -26.70 34.92 -4.69
N ALA A 36 -27.19 33.75 -5.11
CA ALA A 36 -27.81 33.57 -6.42
C ALA A 36 -29.13 34.36 -6.55
N GLN A 37 -29.93 34.43 -5.47
CA GLN A 37 -31.15 35.24 -5.44
C GLN A 37 -30.86 36.74 -5.59
N VAL A 38 -29.81 37.24 -4.93
CA VAL A 38 -29.37 38.65 -5.11
C VAL A 38 -29.10 38.96 -6.58
N VAL A 39 -28.39 38.07 -7.30
CA VAL A 39 -28.09 38.26 -8.72
C VAL A 39 -29.34 38.14 -9.61
N LEU A 40 -30.21 37.16 -9.34
CA LEU A 40 -31.47 36.99 -10.10
C LEU A 40 -32.43 38.18 -9.91
N HIS A 41 -32.48 38.77 -8.72
CA HIS A 41 -33.25 39.97 -8.45
C HIS A 41 -32.62 41.20 -9.11
N ALA A 42 -31.28 41.31 -9.10
CA ALA A 42 -30.56 42.38 -9.79
C ALA A 42 -30.72 42.32 -11.32
N ALA A 43 -30.83 41.12 -11.89
CA ALA A 43 -31.09 40.91 -13.32
C ALA A 43 -32.54 41.24 -13.75
N ARG A 44 -33.46 41.46 -12.79
CA ARG A 44 -34.81 42.00 -13.01
C ARG A 44 -34.87 43.51 -12.75
N GLU A 45 -33.72 44.19 -12.84
CA GLU A 45 -33.57 45.64 -12.66
C GLU A 45 -34.01 46.15 -11.27
N ARG A 46 -34.06 45.28 -10.25
CA ARG A 46 -34.41 45.70 -8.89
C ARG A 46 -33.27 46.53 -8.29
N SER A 47 -33.64 47.59 -7.56
CA SER A 47 -32.67 48.41 -6.82
C SER A 47 -32.06 47.63 -5.65
N ASN A 48 -30.82 47.93 -5.28
CA ASN A 48 -30.12 47.24 -4.18
C ASN A 48 -30.92 47.32 -2.86
N ALA A 49 -31.62 48.44 -2.61
CA ALA A 49 -32.46 48.63 -1.43
C ALA A 49 -33.73 47.76 -1.44
N ARG A 50 -34.28 47.47 -2.63
CA ARG A 50 -35.41 46.53 -2.78
C ARG A 50 -34.95 45.09 -2.57
N ILE A 51 -33.81 44.72 -3.16
CA ILE A 51 -33.22 43.38 -3.01
C ILE A 51 -32.90 43.12 -1.53
N ALA A 52 -32.27 44.07 -0.84
CA ALA A 52 -31.96 43.97 0.58
C ALA A 52 -33.18 43.65 1.45
N ARG A 53 -34.32 44.34 1.21
CA ARG A 53 -35.59 44.10 1.91
C ARG A 53 -36.19 42.73 1.60
N GLU A 54 -36.18 42.32 0.33
CA GLU A 54 -36.76 41.04 -0.11
C GLU A 54 -35.93 39.82 0.33
N THR A 55 -34.60 39.97 0.43
CA THR A 55 -33.70 38.88 0.86
C THR A 55 -33.34 38.95 2.34
N GLY A 56 -33.74 40.00 3.08
CA GLY A 56 -33.34 40.22 4.47
C GLY A 56 -31.81 40.41 4.67
N LEU A 57 -31.10 40.87 3.64
CA LEU A 57 -29.64 41.07 3.66
C LEU A 57 -29.30 42.55 3.82
N HIS A 58 -28.16 42.85 4.43
CA HIS A 58 -27.65 44.22 4.50
C HIS A 58 -27.33 44.78 3.10
N LEU A 59 -27.54 46.08 2.90
CA LEU A 59 -27.35 46.76 1.61
C LEU A 59 -25.94 46.56 1.03
N ASP A 60 -24.92 46.60 1.90
CA ASP A 60 -23.52 46.42 1.46
C ASP A 60 -23.20 44.98 1.06
N THR A 61 -23.88 43.99 1.65
CA THR A 61 -23.79 42.59 1.21
C THR A 61 -24.36 42.43 -0.19
N VAL A 62 -25.50 43.07 -0.48
CA VAL A 62 -26.11 43.10 -1.82
C VAL A 62 -25.17 43.77 -2.83
N ARG A 63 -24.59 44.93 -2.47
CA ARG A 63 -23.61 45.65 -3.31
C ARG A 63 -22.38 44.78 -3.60
N CYS A 64 -21.83 44.12 -2.59
CA CYS A 64 -20.66 43.25 -2.70
C CYS A 64 -20.90 42.09 -3.68
N TRP A 65 -22.00 41.34 -3.52
CA TRP A 65 -22.28 40.21 -4.40
C TRP A 65 -22.63 40.64 -5.82
N ARG A 66 -23.36 41.75 -5.98
CA ARG A 66 -23.64 42.33 -7.29
C ARG A 66 -22.35 42.74 -8.00
N GLY A 67 -21.44 43.42 -7.29
CA GLY A 67 -20.12 43.81 -7.83
C GLY A 67 -19.28 42.60 -8.24
N ARG A 68 -19.16 41.61 -7.34
CA ARG A 68 -18.41 40.37 -7.62
C ARG A 68 -18.96 39.58 -8.79
N PHE A 69 -20.29 39.55 -8.97
CA PHE A 69 -20.90 38.90 -10.12
C PHE A 69 -20.59 39.64 -11.43
N VAL A 70 -20.59 40.96 -11.43
CA VAL A 70 -20.23 41.75 -12.62
C VAL A 70 -18.76 41.53 -13.01
N GLU A 71 -17.86 41.40 -12.03
CA GLU A 71 -16.42 41.24 -12.27
C GLU A 71 -16.01 39.81 -12.63
N HIS A 72 -16.62 38.80 -12.01
CA HIS A 72 -16.17 37.41 -12.09
C HIS A 72 -17.27 36.42 -12.50
N GLY A 73 -18.45 36.91 -12.88
CA GLY A 73 -19.60 36.08 -13.26
C GLY A 73 -20.06 35.14 -12.12
N PRO A 74 -20.64 33.99 -12.46
CA PRO A 74 -21.09 33.01 -11.47
C PRO A 74 -19.99 32.51 -10.51
N ALA A 75 -18.73 32.49 -10.94
CA ALA A 75 -17.60 32.08 -10.09
C ALA A 75 -17.33 33.08 -8.95
N GLY A 76 -17.69 34.35 -9.12
CA GLY A 76 -17.56 35.39 -8.09
C GLY A 76 -18.48 35.23 -6.88
N LEU A 77 -19.45 34.31 -6.94
CA LEU A 77 -20.36 34.00 -5.83
C LEU A 77 -19.81 32.97 -4.83
N SER A 78 -18.67 32.36 -5.14
CA SER A 78 -17.95 31.46 -4.23
C SER A 78 -17.24 32.23 -3.11
N ASP A 79 -16.99 31.55 -1.98
CA ASP A 79 -16.12 32.10 -0.94
C ASP A 79 -14.69 32.27 -1.49
N ARG A 80 -14.07 33.41 -1.20
CA ARG A 80 -12.64 33.59 -1.46
C ARG A 80 -11.86 32.75 -0.47
N GLU A 81 -10.68 32.29 -0.88
CA GLU A 81 -9.72 31.71 0.04
C GLU A 81 -9.50 32.70 1.20
N ARG A 82 -9.74 32.22 2.41
CA ARG A 82 -9.47 33.01 3.61
C ARG A 82 -7.97 33.01 3.79
N SER A 83 -7.40 34.14 4.20
CA SER A 83 -5.96 34.31 4.44
C SER A 83 -5.38 33.35 5.50
N GLY A 84 -6.23 32.59 6.18
CA GLY A 84 -5.83 31.60 7.18
C GLY A 84 -5.11 32.25 8.37
N ARG A 85 -4.66 31.40 9.29
CA ARG A 85 -3.71 31.81 10.33
C ARG A 85 -2.31 31.88 9.69
N PRO A 86 -1.52 32.94 9.94
CA PRO A 86 -0.13 32.97 9.49
C PRO A 86 0.63 31.70 9.93
N PRO A 87 1.46 31.12 9.04
CA PRO A 87 2.19 29.90 9.38
C PRO A 87 3.15 30.16 10.54
N SER A 88 3.13 29.27 11.54
CA SER A 88 4.01 29.36 12.72
C SER A 88 5.43 28.85 12.48
N PHE A 89 5.68 28.23 11.31
CA PHE A 89 6.97 27.66 10.92
C PHE A 89 7.35 28.18 9.53
N THR A 90 8.62 28.49 9.34
CA THR A 90 9.13 28.93 8.04
C THR A 90 9.26 27.74 7.09
N ALA A 91 9.25 28.01 5.78
CA ALA A 91 9.46 26.96 4.78
C ALA A 91 10.82 26.26 4.96
N LEU A 92 11.84 26.99 5.42
CA LEU A 92 13.17 26.43 5.73
C LEU A 92 13.09 25.40 6.85
N GLN A 93 12.41 25.71 7.96
CA GLN A 93 12.24 24.77 9.08
C GLN A 93 11.52 23.50 8.64
N VAL A 94 10.46 23.64 7.85
CA VAL A 94 9.71 22.49 7.31
C VAL A 94 10.62 21.62 6.43
N ALA A 95 11.43 22.23 5.56
CA ALA A 95 12.38 21.52 4.71
C ALA A 95 13.47 20.81 5.53
N GLN A 96 13.99 21.43 6.60
CA GLN A 96 14.96 20.81 7.50
C GLN A 96 14.36 19.60 8.23
N VAL A 97 13.12 19.69 8.72
CA VAL A 97 12.43 18.54 9.35
C VAL A 97 12.26 17.39 8.36
N LYS A 98 11.89 17.69 7.11
CA LYS A 98 11.77 16.68 6.05
C LYS A 98 13.11 16.05 5.70
N ALA A 99 14.17 16.85 5.59
CA ALA A 99 15.52 16.35 5.36
C ALA A 99 15.98 15.42 6.48
N LEU A 100 15.72 15.79 7.74
CA LEU A 100 16.02 14.95 8.90
C LEU A 100 15.23 13.63 8.88
N ALA A 101 13.95 13.70 8.52
CA ALA A 101 13.09 12.53 8.37
C ALA A 101 13.56 11.56 7.27
N CYS A 102 14.33 12.04 6.29
CA CYS A 102 14.92 11.22 5.22
C CYS A 102 16.31 10.66 5.54
N ARG A 103 16.84 10.89 6.75
CA ARG A 103 18.11 10.31 7.21
C ARG A 103 17.88 9.13 8.14
N LEU A 104 18.87 8.26 8.27
CA LEU A 104 18.85 7.22 9.29
C LEU A 104 19.04 7.86 10.67
N PRO A 105 18.31 7.43 11.71
CA PRO A 105 18.52 7.99 13.06
C PRO A 105 19.96 7.79 13.57
N ALA A 106 20.62 6.71 13.14
CA ALA A 106 22.03 6.47 13.44
C ALA A 106 22.97 7.59 12.94
N GLU A 107 22.63 8.27 11.83
CA GLU A 107 23.39 9.43 11.33
C GLU A 107 23.23 10.67 12.23
N SER A 108 22.20 10.69 13.09
CA SER A 108 22.01 11.70 14.13
C SER A 108 22.52 11.25 15.49
N GLY A 109 23.20 10.10 15.58
CA GLY A 109 23.79 9.59 16.82
C GLY A 109 22.77 9.07 17.84
N VAL A 110 21.51 8.87 17.45
CA VAL A 110 20.46 8.37 18.35
C VAL A 110 20.29 6.84 18.21
N PRO A 111 20.04 6.12 19.32
CA PRO A 111 19.91 4.65 19.32
C PRO A 111 18.51 4.21 18.84
N LEU A 112 18.06 4.74 17.71
CA LEU A 112 16.77 4.44 17.11
C LEU A 112 16.96 3.71 15.79
N ALA A 113 16.19 2.64 15.58
CA ALA A 113 16.18 1.96 14.29
C ALA A 113 15.45 2.78 13.20
N ARG A 114 14.46 3.59 13.60
CA ARG A 114 13.63 4.41 12.70
C ARG A 114 13.16 5.68 13.40
N TRP A 115 12.74 6.65 12.60
CA TRP A 115 12.09 7.87 13.07
C TRP A 115 10.58 7.68 13.25
N SER A 116 10.08 7.84 14.48
CA SER A 116 8.67 8.15 14.73
C SER A 116 8.43 9.68 14.72
N CYS A 117 7.18 10.11 14.54
CA CYS A 117 6.84 11.54 14.56
C CYS A 117 7.19 12.23 15.90
N PRO A 118 6.97 11.60 17.08
CA PRO A 118 7.43 12.17 18.36
C PRO A 118 8.95 12.24 18.49
N GLU A 119 9.69 11.27 17.97
CA GLU A 119 11.16 11.30 17.97
C GLU A 119 11.71 12.39 17.07
N LEU A 120 11.17 12.54 15.86
CA LEU A 120 11.53 13.66 14.97
C LEU A 120 11.21 15.00 15.61
N ALA A 121 10.08 15.14 16.30
CA ALA A 121 9.76 16.38 17.00
C ALA A 121 10.78 16.72 18.09
N ARG A 122 11.24 15.72 18.86
CA ARG A 122 12.30 15.90 19.86
C ARG A 122 13.64 16.26 19.21
N GLU A 123 13.99 15.58 18.12
CA GLU A 123 15.24 15.81 17.41
C GLU A 123 15.29 17.19 16.75
N VAL A 124 14.17 17.66 16.20
CA VAL A 124 14.04 19.01 15.62
C VAL A 124 14.30 20.10 16.68
N VAL A 125 13.86 19.87 17.92
CA VAL A 125 14.15 20.77 19.04
C VAL A 125 15.61 20.64 19.48
N ALA A 126 16.14 19.42 19.57
CA ALA A 126 17.53 19.16 19.95
C ALA A 126 18.54 19.79 18.98
N GLN A 127 18.25 19.77 17.67
CA GLN A 127 19.07 20.40 16.63
C GLN A 127 18.79 21.90 16.45
N ALA A 128 18.00 22.51 17.34
CA ALA A 128 17.62 23.93 17.29
C ALA A 128 16.98 24.39 15.96
N ILE A 129 16.35 23.46 15.22
CA ILE A 129 15.62 23.76 13.97
C ILE A 129 14.35 24.56 14.30
N ALA A 130 13.66 24.22 15.39
CA ALA A 130 12.54 24.99 15.92
C ALA A 130 12.49 24.92 17.44
N CYS A 131 12.07 26.01 18.11
CA CYS A 131 11.97 26.06 19.57
C CYS A 131 10.97 25.04 20.14
N SER A 132 9.89 24.76 19.40
CA SER A 132 8.96 23.67 19.71
C SER A 132 8.24 23.22 18.44
N VAL A 133 7.96 21.91 18.34
CA VAL A 133 7.11 21.35 17.30
C VAL A 133 6.36 20.15 17.86
N CYS A 134 5.09 20.00 17.52
CA CYS A 134 4.30 18.84 17.95
C CYS A 134 4.37 17.71 16.91
N ALA A 135 4.30 16.46 17.38
CA ALA A 135 4.35 15.27 16.53
C ALA A 135 3.25 15.27 15.44
N SER A 136 2.08 15.85 15.70
CA SER A 136 1.00 15.98 14.72
C SER A 136 1.34 16.95 13.59
N THR A 137 2.10 18.02 13.87
CA THR A 137 2.59 18.96 12.86
C THR A 137 3.65 18.29 11.97
N VAL A 138 4.60 17.56 12.57
CA VAL A 138 5.56 16.74 11.83
C VAL A 138 4.83 15.74 10.94
N ARG A 139 3.85 15.02 11.49
CA ARG A 139 3.04 14.05 10.75
C ARG A 139 2.34 14.69 9.55
N ARG A 140 1.75 15.87 9.71
CA ARG A 140 1.12 16.61 8.61
C ARG A 140 2.13 16.92 7.51
N TRP A 141 3.29 17.51 7.86
CA TRP A 141 4.32 17.83 6.88
C TRP A 141 4.84 16.62 6.11
N LEU A 142 5.00 15.47 6.77
CA LEU A 142 5.42 14.24 6.12
C LEU A 142 4.30 13.64 5.26
N THR A 143 3.04 13.78 5.68
CA THR A 143 1.88 13.27 4.93
C THR A 143 1.66 14.07 3.65
N ASP A 144 1.81 15.39 3.70
CA ASP A 144 1.69 16.29 2.54
C ASP A 144 2.72 15.94 1.44
N ASP A 145 3.89 15.42 1.84
CA ASP A 145 4.97 14.99 0.93
C ASP A 145 5.01 13.46 0.71
N ALA A 146 4.00 12.72 1.19
CA ALA A 146 3.94 11.26 1.15
C ALA A 146 5.16 10.53 1.75
N LEU A 147 5.92 11.20 2.63
CA LEU A 147 7.06 10.63 3.34
C LEU A 147 6.59 9.75 4.50
N LYS A 148 7.16 8.54 4.59
CA LYS A 148 6.86 7.57 5.65
C LYS A 148 8.14 6.99 6.25
N PRO A 149 8.92 7.77 7.03
CA PRO A 149 10.20 7.35 7.63
C PRO A 149 10.11 6.09 8.51
N TRP A 150 8.93 5.79 9.04
CA TRP A 150 8.65 4.60 9.84
C TRP A 150 8.43 3.32 9.00
N GLN A 151 8.25 3.46 7.68
CA GLN A 151 8.11 2.35 6.75
C GLN A 151 9.48 1.96 6.18
N HIS A 152 9.68 0.66 6.06
CA HIS A 152 10.81 0.07 5.34
C HIS A 152 10.24 -1.06 4.49
N GLN A 153 10.85 -1.29 3.34
CA GLN A 153 10.56 -2.44 2.50
C GLN A 153 11.88 -3.16 2.26
N SER A 154 11.89 -4.47 2.52
CA SER A 154 12.99 -5.31 2.08
C SER A 154 12.93 -5.40 0.56
N TRP A 155 14.00 -4.99 -0.11
CA TRP A 155 14.14 -5.08 -1.55
C TRP A 155 15.25 -6.07 -1.89
N ILE A 156 15.04 -6.90 -2.91
CA ILE A 156 16.03 -7.85 -3.37
C ILE A 156 16.49 -7.43 -4.77
N PHE A 157 17.81 -7.30 -4.95
CA PHE A 157 18.40 -7.01 -6.24
C PHE A 157 18.63 -8.28 -7.03
N ILE A 158 18.23 -8.29 -8.31
CA ILE A 158 18.55 -9.39 -9.22
C ILE A 158 20.06 -9.37 -9.47
N THR A 159 20.75 -10.41 -9.01
CA THR A 159 22.21 -10.54 -9.12
C THR A 159 22.65 -11.64 -10.08
N ASP A 160 21.74 -12.48 -10.57
CA ASP A 160 22.02 -13.57 -11.51
C ASP A 160 22.22 -13.04 -12.95
N PRO A 161 23.42 -13.18 -13.55
CA PRO A 161 23.64 -12.79 -14.95
C PRO A 161 22.75 -13.58 -15.93
N GLY A 162 22.36 -14.80 -15.56
CA GLY A 162 21.47 -15.67 -16.34
C GLY A 162 20.00 -15.58 -15.93
N PHE A 163 19.58 -14.52 -15.21
CA PHE A 163 18.24 -14.38 -14.65
C PHE A 163 17.15 -14.66 -15.68
N ARG A 164 17.20 -13.98 -16.84
CA ARG A 164 16.16 -14.08 -17.87
C ARG A 164 15.97 -15.52 -18.33
N THR A 165 17.04 -16.19 -18.72
CA THR A 165 16.99 -17.58 -19.21
C THR A 165 16.47 -18.56 -18.16
N LYS A 166 16.85 -18.39 -16.89
CA LYS A 166 16.36 -19.24 -15.80
C LYS A 166 14.90 -18.95 -15.46
N ALA A 167 14.52 -17.67 -15.40
CA ALA A 167 13.16 -17.24 -15.14
C ALA A 167 12.20 -17.71 -16.24
N GLU A 168 12.57 -17.57 -17.52
CA GLU A 168 11.78 -18.05 -18.66
C GLU A 168 11.50 -19.56 -18.57
N ARG A 169 12.45 -20.38 -18.10
CA ARG A 169 12.22 -21.82 -17.90
C ARG A 169 11.18 -22.10 -16.80
N VAL A 170 11.28 -21.40 -15.68
CA VAL A 170 10.35 -21.56 -14.54
C VAL A 170 8.95 -21.06 -14.91
N LEU A 171 8.87 -19.87 -15.50
CA LEU A 171 7.60 -19.30 -15.98
C LEU A 171 6.96 -20.17 -17.07
N GLY A 172 7.78 -20.74 -17.95
CA GLY A 172 7.35 -21.73 -18.93
C GLY A 172 6.63 -22.90 -18.26
N LEU A 173 7.24 -23.52 -17.24
CA LEU A 173 6.64 -24.64 -16.51
C LEU A 173 5.34 -24.26 -15.80
N TYR A 174 5.25 -23.06 -15.25
CA TYR A 174 4.01 -22.51 -14.69
C TYR A 174 2.94 -22.28 -15.76
N ALA A 175 3.32 -21.94 -17.00
CA ALA A 175 2.43 -21.89 -18.15
C ALA A 175 2.22 -23.26 -18.83
N ARG A 176 2.68 -24.35 -18.19
CA ARG A 176 2.70 -25.72 -18.74
C ARG A 176 3.43 -25.87 -20.07
N THR A 177 4.55 -25.19 -20.24
CA THR A 177 5.44 -25.28 -21.41
C THR A 177 6.88 -25.59 -20.99
N TRP A 178 7.58 -26.37 -21.79
CA TRP A 178 9.00 -26.68 -21.58
C TRP A 178 9.73 -26.62 -22.91
N ARG A 179 10.72 -25.72 -23.01
CA ARG A 179 11.50 -25.48 -24.25
C ARG A 179 10.61 -25.24 -25.48
N GLY A 180 9.50 -24.51 -25.31
CA GLY A 180 8.56 -24.19 -26.38
C GLY A 180 7.51 -25.26 -26.67
N VAL A 181 7.57 -26.43 -26.02
CA VAL A 181 6.58 -27.51 -26.20
C VAL A 181 5.62 -27.54 -25.02
N ARG A 182 4.33 -27.73 -25.29
CA ARG A 182 3.30 -27.88 -24.26
C ARG A 182 3.51 -29.19 -23.48
N LEU A 183 3.45 -29.12 -22.15
CA LEU A 183 3.53 -30.31 -21.29
C LEU A 183 2.34 -31.24 -21.51
N GLY A 184 2.60 -32.55 -21.57
CA GLY A 184 1.59 -33.60 -21.60
C GLY A 184 0.73 -33.65 -20.33
N GLU A 185 -0.25 -34.55 -20.31
CA GLU A 185 -1.11 -34.79 -19.14
C GLU A 185 -0.41 -35.62 -18.06
N ASP A 186 0.55 -36.46 -18.48
CA ASP A 186 1.45 -37.29 -17.68
C ASP A 186 2.73 -36.56 -17.25
N GLU A 187 2.72 -35.22 -17.34
CA GLU A 187 3.81 -34.35 -16.95
C GLU A 187 3.40 -33.37 -15.86
N TYR A 188 4.11 -33.43 -14.73
CA TYR A 188 3.77 -32.70 -13.52
C TYR A 188 4.87 -31.69 -13.15
N VAL A 189 4.46 -30.62 -12.48
CA VAL A 189 5.37 -29.56 -12.03
C VAL A 189 5.21 -29.37 -10.53
N ILE A 190 6.23 -29.77 -9.79
CA ILE A 190 6.32 -29.68 -8.35
C ILE A 190 7.29 -28.56 -7.98
N ARG A 191 6.85 -27.61 -7.16
CA ARG A 191 7.72 -26.62 -6.53
C ARG A 191 8.02 -27.06 -5.11
N ALA A 192 9.29 -27.14 -4.73
CA ALA A 192 9.67 -27.46 -3.36
C ALA A 192 10.39 -26.31 -2.66
N ASP A 193 10.16 -26.20 -1.35
CA ASP A 193 10.76 -25.19 -0.47
C ASP A 193 10.94 -25.75 0.95
N GLU A 194 11.86 -25.17 1.71
CA GLU A 194 12.20 -25.58 3.08
C GLU A 194 12.05 -24.40 4.04
N LYS A 195 11.09 -24.52 4.97
CA LYS A 195 10.99 -23.59 6.09
C LYS A 195 11.82 -24.12 7.26
N THR A 196 12.96 -23.49 7.47
CA THR A 196 13.91 -23.83 8.53
C THR A 196 13.57 -23.18 9.87
N SER A 197 14.18 -23.71 10.94
CA SER A 197 14.16 -23.16 12.30
C SER A 197 12.76 -22.89 12.86
N ILE A 198 11.81 -23.79 12.59
CA ILE A 198 10.47 -23.71 13.16
C ILE A 198 10.57 -24.18 14.61
N GLN A 199 10.42 -23.25 15.56
CA GLN A 199 10.41 -23.59 16.98
C GLN A 199 9.19 -24.47 17.30
N ALA A 200 9.44 -25.73 17.66
CA ALA A 200 8.41 -26.59 18.22
C ALA A 200 8.04 -26.07 19.62
N ARG A 201 6.76 -25.73 19.80
CA ARG A 201 6.20 -25.24 21.06
C ARG A 201 5.19 -26.24 21.58
N CYS A 202 5.51 -26.85 22.71
CA CYS A 202 4.65 -27.82 23.37
C CYS A 202 3.85 -27.07 24.44
N ARG A 203 2.57 -26.80 24.18
CA ARG A 203 1.72 -26.07 25.13
C ARG A 203 1.34 -27.00 26.28
N GLY A 204 1.42 -26.50 27.52
CA GLY A 204 1.07 -27.30 28.71
C GLY A 204 -0.43 -27.53 28.88
N HIS A 205 -1.27 -26.74 28.19
CA HIS A 205 -2.73 -26.90 28.20
C HIS A 205 -3.28 -26.81 26.78
N PRO A 206 -4.35 -27.56 26.47
CA PRO A 206 -4.98 -27.54 25.15
C PRO A 206 -5.56 -26.16 24.82
N THR A 207 -5.65 -25.87 23.52
CA THR A 207 -6.31 -24.64 23.04
C THR A 207 -7.82 -24.79 23.23
N LEU A 208 -8.45 -23.79 23.83
CA LEU A 208 -9.91 -23.77 24.00
C LEU A 208 -10.53 -23.05 22.81
N ALA A 209 -11.49 -23.72 22.15
CA ALA A 209 -12.22 -23.18 21.00
C ALA A 209 -12.92 -21.84 21.34
N PRO A 210 -13.12 -20.96 20.34
CA PRO A 210 -13.94 -19.77 20.51
C PRO A 210 -15.40 -20.15 20.85
N GLY A 211 -16.12 -19.23 21.48
CA GLY A 211 -17.53 -19.35 21.80
C GLY A 211 -18.24 -18.00 21.70
N GLN A 212 -19.57 -17.99 21.86
CA GLN A 212 -20.44 -16.84 21.59
C GLN A 212 -20.00 -15.52 22.26
N ALA A 213 -19.37 -15.61 23.45
CA ALA A 213 -18.79 -14.46 24.16
C ALA A 213 -17.31 -14.67 24.53
N ARG A 214 -16.58 -15.52 23.80
CA ARG A 214 -15.20 -15.88 24.13
C ARG A 214 -14.35 -16.08 22.89
N ALA A 215 -13.30 -15.29 22.72
CA ALA A 215 -12.26 -15.55 21.72
C ALA A 215 -11.51 -16.87 22.04
N MET A 216 -10.93 -17.51 21.02
CA MET A 216 -10.08 -18.69 21.21
C MET A 216 -9.01 -18.41 22.27
N ARG A 217 -8.90 -19.28 23.27
CA ARG A 217 -7.87 -19.15 24.32
C ARG A 217 -6.73 -20.09 24.00
N VAL A 218 -5.61 -19.51 23.63
CA VAL A 218 -4.35 -20.21 23.42
C VAL A 218 -3.49 -20.00 24.65
N ASN A 219 -3.03 -21.09 25.28
CA ASN A 219 -2.16 -20.99 26.45
C ASN A 219 -0.87 -20.22 26.09
N HIS A 220 -0.58 -19.19 26.87
CA HIS A 220 0.62 -18.37 26.75
C HIS A 220 1.88 -19.15 27.13
N THR A 221 1.79 -20.07 28.10
CA THR A 221 2.94 -20.85 28.59
C THR A 221 3.15 -22.09 27.73
N TYR A 222 4.40 -22.32 27.32
CA TYR A 222 4.80 -23.45 26.50
C TYR A 222 6.22 -23.91 26.83
N GLY A 223 6.47 -25.22 26.71
CA GLY A 223 7.80 -25.79 26.68
C GLY A 223 8.42 -25.66 25.29
N ARG A 224 9.75 -25.51 25.22
CA ARG A 224 10.51 -25.50 23.96
C ARG A 224 10.90 -26.92 23.58
N GLY A 225 10.37 -27.43 22.48
CA GLY A 225 10.67 -28.77 21.95
C GLY A 225 11.82 -28.81 20.94
N GLY A 226 12.70 -27.80 20.93
CA GLY A 226 13.72 -27.63 19.89
C GLY A 226 13.19 -26.98 18.60
N ALA A 227 14.01 -27.00 17.55
CA ALA A 227 13.69 -26.44 16.24
C ALA A 227 13.57 -27.57 15.22
N LEU A 228 12.56 -27.50 14.36
CA LEU A 228 12.30 -28.44 13.27
C LEU A 228 12.42 -27.74 11.92
N ALA A 229 12.59 -28.52 10.87
CA ALA A 229 12.48 -28.08 9.49
C ALA A 229 11.19 -28.66 8.88
N TYR A 230 10.43 -27.81 8.19
CA TYR A 230 9.30 -28.27 7.39
C TYR A 230 9.65 -28.13 5.92
N LEU A 231 9.64 -29.25 5.21
CA LEU A 231 9.87 -29.32 3.78
C LEU A 231 8.53 -29.52 3.10
N ALA A 232 8.25 -28.73 2.07
CA ALA A 232 6.99 -28.77 1.35
C ALA A 232 7.23 -28.91 -0.15
N ALA A 233 6.43 -29.75 -0.79
CA ALA A 233 6.33 -29.93 -2.23
C ALA A 233 4.91 -29.56 -2.67
N TYR A 234 4.80 -28.56 -3.51
CA TYR A 234 3.53 -28.03 -4.02
C TYR A 234 3.38 -28.39 -5.50
N ASP A 235 2.32 -29.13 -5.83
CA ASP A 235 1.89 -29.30 -7.21
C ASP A 235 1.28 -27.99 -7.71
N VAL A 236 1.96 -27.36 -8.66
CA VAL A 236 1.62 -26.04 -9.17
C VAL A 236 0.25 -26.01 -9.86
N HIS A 237 -0.15 -27.12 -10.49
CA HIS A 237 -1.34 -27.18 -11.33
C HIS A 237 -2.52 -27.83 -10.61
N ALA A 238 -2.26 -28.80 -9.73
CA ALA A 238 -3.30 -29.44 -8.92
C ALA A 238 -3.59 -28.71 -7.60
N ALA A 239 -2.79 -27.68 -7.27
CA ALA A 239 -2.88 -26.93 -6.02
C ALA A 239 -2.81 -27.80 -4.75
N LYS A 240 -2.03 -28.89 -4.80
CA LYS A 240 -1.88 -29.85 -3.70
C LYS A 240 -0.52 -29.68 -3.03
N VAL A 241 -0.49 -29.63 -1.70
CA VAL A 241 0.75 -29.58 -0.90
C VAL A 241 0.99 -30.95 -0.26
N SER A 242 2.16 -31.51 -0.52
CA SER A 242 2.73 -32.63 0.23
C SER A 242 3.82 -32.08 1.14
N GLY A 243 3.72 -32.36 2.44
CA GLY A 243 4.65 -31.82 3.43
C GLY A 243 5.28 -32.89 4.29
N ARG A 244 6.47 -32.58 4.81
CA ARG A 244 7.21 -33.44 5.72
C ARG A 244 7.92 -32.60 6.77
N THR A 245 7.81 -33.01 8.02
CA THR A 245 8.54 -32.40 9.14
C THR A 245 9.73 -33.27 9.48
N GLU A 246 10.91 -32.65 9.53
CA GLU A 246 12.18 -33.32 9.82
C GLU A 246 12.92 -32.58 10.96
N PRO A 247 13.77 -33.26 11.74
CA PRO A 247 14.53 -32.62 12.82
C PRO A 247 15.49 -31.52 12.32
N ARG A 248 15.99 -31.65 11.09
CA ARG A 248 17.00 -30.76 10.48
C ARG A 248 16.78 -30.68 8.97
N THR A 249 17.32 -29.63 8.35
CA THR A 249 17.48 -29.57 6.89
C THR A 249 18.67 -30.39 6.43
N GLY A 250 18.66 -30.81 5.17
CA GLY A 250 19.79 -31.50 4.57
C GLY A 250 19.39 -32.23 3.29
N ILE A 251 20.38 -32.86 2.67
CA ILE A 251 20.19 -33.66 1.47
C ILE A 251 19.22 -34.83 1.74
N ASP A 252 19.41 -35.57 2.84
CA ASP A 252 18.58 -36.75 3.12
C ASP A 252 17.12 -36.36 3.47
N PRO A 253 16.85 -35.38 4.35
CA PRO A 253 15.50 -34.85 4.55
C PRO A 253 14.80 -34.42 3.25
N PHE A 254 15.52 -33.76 2.35
CA PHE A 254 15.00 -33.34 1.06
C PHE A 254 14.67 -34.54 0.17
N MET A 255 15.58 -35.52 0.07
CA MET A 255 15.35 -36.74 -0.71
C MET A 255 14.22 -37.61 -0.13
N ASN A 256 13.97 -37.57 1.19
CA ASN A 256 12.81 -38.20 1.80
C ASN A 256 11.49 -37.58 1.34
N LEU A 257 11.42 -36.24 1.23
CA LEU A 257 10.26 -35.55 0.66
C LEU A 257 10.08 -35.92 -0.81
N VAL A 258 11.17 -35.93 -1.59
CA VAL A 258 11.13 -36.36 -3.00
C VAL A 258 10.59 -37.78 -3.11
N ALA A 259 11.11 -38.73 -2.33
CA ALA A 259 10.65 -40.11 -2.35
C ALA A 259 9.17 -40.24 -1.97
N GLN A 260 8.71 -39.48 -0.96
CA GLN A 260 7.29 -39.46 -0.58
C GLN A 260 6.38 -39.02 -1.74
N VAL A 261 6.77 -37.98 -2.49
CA VAL A 261 6.00 -37.47 -3.63
C VAL A 261 6.11 -38.41 -4.83
N MET A 262 7.33 -38.79 -5.20
CA MET A 262 7.60 -39.60 -6.40
C MET A 262 7.10 -41.04 -6.27
N SER A 263 6.90 -41.57 -5.06
CA SER A 263 6.30 -42.89 -4.84
C SER A 263 4.77 -42.86 -4.74
N THR A 264 4.13 -41.70 -4.94
CA THR A 264 2.67 -41.55 -4.87
C THR A 264 2.10 -41.19 -6.24
N GLU A 265 0.96 -41.76 -6.61
CA GLU A 265 0.26 -41.37 -7.84
C GLU A 265 -0.24 -39.92 -7.77
N PRO A 266 -0.15 -39.14 -8.87
CA PRO A 266 0.23 -39.58 -10.22
C PRO A 266 1.74 -39.53 -10.53
N CYS A 267 2.58 -39.05 -9.60
CA CYS A 267 4.00 -38.84 -9.85
C CYS A 267 4.79 -40.16 -10.04
N ALA A 268 4.32 -41.25 -9.45
CA ALA A 268 4.93 -42.58 -9.58
C ALA A 268 4.86 -43.12 -11.01
N SER A 269 3.73 -42.97 -11.69
CA SER A 269 3.52 -43.41 -13.08
C SER A 269 3.79 -42.32 -14.12
N ALA A 270 4.07 -41.09 -13.69
CA ALA A 270 4.31 -39.95 -14.57
C ALA A 270 5.49 -40.19 -15.52
N LYS A 271 5.33 -39.76 -16.78
CA LYS A 271 6.41 -39.74 -17.75
C LYS A 271 7.54 -38.82 -17.33
N ARG A 272 7.20 -37.62 -16.83
CA ARG A 272 8.17 -36.64 -16.32
C ARG A 272 7.59 -35.82 -15.17
N VAL A 273 8.41 -35.57 -14.15
CA VAL A 273 8.07 -34.67 -13.04
C VAL A 273 9.16 -33.61 -12.90
N PHE A 274 8.79 -32.35 -13.15
CA PHE A 274 9.70 -31.22 -12.99
C PHE A 274 9.70 -30.76 -11.54
N TRP A 275 10.88 -30.70 -10.93
CA TRP A 275 11.10 -30.22 -9.57
C TRP A 275 11.72 -28.83 -9.60
N ILE A 276 10.90 -27.81 -9.39
CA ILE A 276 11.35 -26.42 -9.26
C ILE A 276 11.80 -26.18 -7.82
N VAL A 277 13.05 -25.80 -7.66
CA VAL A 277 13.68 -25.62 -6.35
C VAL A 277 14.48 -24.33 -6.30
N ASP A 278 14.70 -23.79 -5.10
CA ASP A 278 15.65 -22.69 -4.92
C ASP A 278 17.10 -23.18 -4.95
N ASN A 279 18.06 -22.35 -4.56
CA ASN A 279 19.47 -22.76 -4.48
C ASN A 279 19.90 -22.99 -3.03
N GLY A 280 18.98 -23.49 -2.20
CA GLY A 280 19.20 -23.94 -0.83
C GLY A 280 20.28 -25.03 -0.78
N SER A 281 20.97 -25.13 0.35
CA SER A 281 22.15 -26.00 0.51
C SER A 281 21.85 -27.48 0.26
N SER A 282 20.62 -27.95 0.50
CA SER A 282 20.17 -29.34 0.31
C SER A 282 20.06 -29.75 -1.16
N HIS A 283 19.77 -28.81 -2.07
CA HIS A 283 19.48 -29.10 -3.48
C HIS A 283 20.19 -28.15 -4.45
N ARG A 284 21.33 -27.58 -4.02
CA ARG A 284 22.14 -26.65 -4.82
C ARG A 284 22.91 -27.33 -5.95
N GLY A 285 22.80 -26.76 -7.14
CA GLY A 285 23.69 -27.02 -8.28
C GLY A 285 23.55 -28.41 -8.91
N LYS A 286 24.49 -28.74 -9.80
CA LYS A 286 24.41 -29.94 -10.64
C LYS A 286 24.39 -31.25 -9.85
N LYS A 287 25.16 -31.35 -8.76
CA LYS A 287 25.20 -32.55 -7.90
C LYS A 287 23.83 -32.92 -7.34
N ALA A 288 22.97 -31.94 -7.05
CA ALA A 288 21.62 -32.20 -6.59
C ALA A 288 20.71 -32.74 -7.71
N ALA A 289 20.83 -32.17 -8.92
CA ALA A 289 20.11 -32.64 -10.09
C ALA A 289 20.51 -34.08 -10.46
N ASP A 290 21.82 -34.38 -10.46
CA ASP A 290 22.34 -35.71 -10.75
C ASP A 290 21.85 -36.74 -9.72
N ARG A 291 21.84 -36.38 -8.42
CA ARG A 291 21.30 -37.23 -7.35
C ARG A 291 19.81 -37.52 -7.52
N LEU A 292 19.02 -36.48 -7.87
CA LEU A 292 17.59 -36.63 -8.10
C LEU A 292 17.34 -37.58 -9.29
N ALA A 293 18.02 -37.37 -10.41
CA ALA A 293 17.88 -38.19 -11.61
C ALA A 293 18.34 -39.64 -11.39
N ALA A 294 19.37 -39.85 -10.57
CA ALA A 294 19.84 -41.19 -10.21
C ALA A 294 18.81 -41.96 -9.36
N ALA A 295 18.10 -41.27 -8.46
CA ALA A 295 17.06 -41.88 -7.63
C ALA A 295 15.73 -42.05 -8.39
N PHE A 296 15.36 -41.08 -9.23
CA PHE A 296 14.10 -41.05 -9.97
C PHE A 296 14.38 -40.60 -11.42
N PRO A 297 14.52 -41.55 -12.36
CA PRO A 297 14.88 -41.23 -13.76
C PRO A 297 13.88 -40.33 -14.50
N ASN A 298 12.62 -40.31 -14.07
CA ASN A 298 11.57 -39.44 -14.59
C ASN A 298 11.56 -38.04 -13.94
N ALA A 299 12.40 -37.76 -12.95
CA ALA A 299 12.46 -36.47 -12.27
C ALA A 299 13.50 -35.53 -12.90
N VAL A 300 13.10 -34.26 -13.13
CA VAL A 300 13.96 -33.23 -13.71
C VAL A 300 14.05 -32.03 -12.77
N MET A 301 15.22 -31.79 -12.19
CA MET A 301 15.43 -30.63 -11.32
C MET A 301 15.59 -29.33 -12.13
N VAL A 302 14.92 -28.27 -11.70
CA VAL A 302 14.96 -26.94 -12.30
C VAL A 302 15.21 -25.89 -11.22
N HIS A 303 16.40 -25.31 -11.20
CA HIS A 303 16.77 -24.26 -10.24
C HIS A 303 16.19 -22.90 -10.63
N THR A 304 15.66 -22.17 -9.64
CA THR A 304 15.28 -20.76 -9.81
C THR A 304 16.51 -19.85 -9.95
N PRO A 305 16.36 -18.61 -10.45
CA PRO A 305 17.45 -17.64 -10.49
C PRO A 305 18.03 -17.35 -9.11
N CYS A 306 19.35 -17.22 -9.01
CA CYS A 306 20.03 -16.88 -7.75
C CYS A 306 19.87 -15.39 -7.46
N ILE A 307 19.11 -15.02 -6.43
CA ILE A 307 18.87 -13.62 -6.08
C ILE A 307 19.74 -13.14 -4.90
N LEU A 308 20.47 -14.06 -4.26
CA LEU A 308 21.42 -13.79 -3.18
C LEU A 308 22.84 -14.03 -3.68
N ARG A 309 23.75 -13.06 -3.44
CA ARG A 309 25.19 -13.36 -3.47
C ARG A 309 25.46 -14.34 -2.34
N GLY A 310 26.07 -15.48 -2.68
CA GLY A 310 26.49 -16.50 -1.72
C GLY A 310 27.49 -15.98 -0.71
#